data_AF-A0A7R9PDC7-F1
#
_entry.id   AF-A0A7R9PDC7-F1
#
_cell.length_a   1.000
_cell.length_b   1.000
_cell.length_c   1.000
_cell.angle_alpha   90.00
_cell.angle_beta   90.00
_cell.angle_gamma   90.00
#
_symmetry.space_group_name_H-M   'P 1'
#
loop_
_entity.id
_entity.type
_entity.pdbx_description
1 polymer ?
#
loop_
_entity_poly.entity_id
_entity_poly.type
_entity_poly.pdbx_seq_one_letter_code
_entity_poly.pdbx_strand_id
1 'polypeptide(L)'
;VDSQQNQAHNIGFPIHGTNVVYPYHIQDRIKTDCFSQNLVTELKGSDFNLAYIQKHGFDVPVLFRDKEGLGLKVPGPKFSIRHVRMYIGSKYDLVVFDVGSGRTGLMLMRDFYKYYKDPNKDRLLDVLSLEFSHTKMNNLMLAPSVVS
;
A
#
# COMPACT_ATOMS: atom_id res chain seq x y z
N VAL A 1 13.67 29.54 32.08
CA VAL A 1 14.55 29.57 30.88
C VAL A 1 14.11 28.39 30.04
N ASP A 2 12.95 28.58 29.41
CA ASP A 2 12.28 27.57 28.59
C ASP A 2 12.46 27.96 27.14
N SER A 3 12.93 27.01 26.33
CA SER A 3 12.58 26.82 24.91
C SER A 3 13.72 26.08 24.19
N GLN A 4 13.82 24.76 24.37
CA GLN A 4 14.39 23.93 23.30
C GLN A 4 13.25 23.61 22.32
N GLN A 5 13.31 24.28 21.18
CA GLN A 5 12.40 24.12 20.06
C GLN A 5 12.39 22.67 19.59
N ASN A 6 11.21 22.07 19.68
CA ASN A 6 10.86 20.80 19.08
C ASN A 6 10.90 20.98 17.54
N GLN A 7 12.01 20.63 16.90
CA GLN A 7 12.12 20.61 15.44
C GLN A 7 11.33 19.40 14.89
N ALA A 8 10.01 19.58 14.77
CA ALA A 8 9.16 18.63 14.08
C ALA A 8 9.51 18.64 12.59
N HIS A 9 10.04 17.51 12.09
CA HIS A 9 10.21 17.28 10.67
C HIS A 9 8.83 17.27 9.98
N ASN A 10 8.50 18.37 9.30
CA ASN A 10 7.37 18.40 8.37
C ASN A 10 7.71 17.49 7.19
N ILE A 11 7.18 16.27 7.21
CA ILE A 11 7.10 15.40 6.04
C ILE A 11 6.08 16.00 5.07
N GLY A 12 6.51 17.02 4.32
CA GLY A 12 5.80 17.50 3.15
C GLY A 12 5.90 16.46 2.04
N PHE A 13 4.78 16.03 1.49
CA PHE A 13 4.72 15.29 0.23
C PHE A 13 4.83 16.31 -0.92
N PRO A 14 5.86 16.27 -1.77
CA PRO A 14 5.94 17.15 -2.92
C PRO A 14 4.92 16.68 -3.96
N ILE A 15 3.93 17.52 -4.20
CA ILE A 15 3.10 17.46 -5.39
C ILE A 15 3.59 18.56 -6.34
N HIS A 16 3.94 18.18 -7.57
CA HIS A 16 4.25 19.10 -8.67
C HIS A 16 5.45 20.06 -8.47
N GLY A 17 6.48 19.68 -7.72
CA GLY A 17 7.70 20.48 -7.59
C GLY A 17 7.56 21.75 -6.74
N THR A 18 6.41 21.93 -6.07
CA THR A 18 6.22 22.92 -5.01
C THR A 18 6.39 22.26 -3.64
N ASN A 19 7.11 22.92 -2.73
CA ASN A 19 7.08 22.59 -1.30
C ASN A 19 5.68 22.94 -0.77
N VAL A 20 4.72 22.04 -0.95
CA VAL A 20 3.41 22.15 -0.31
C VAL A 20 3.62 21.81 1.15
N VAL A 21 3.76 22.84 1.98
CA VAL A 21 3.59 22.72 3.42
C VAL A 21 2.12 22.40 3.62
N TYR A 22 1.80 21.13 3.90
CA TYR A 22 0.47 20.79 4.34
C TYR A 22 0.20 21.61 5.61
N PRO A 23 -0.89 22.40 5.67
CA PRO A 23 -1.22 23.22 6.83
C PRO A 23 -1.65 22.37 8.04
N TYR A 24 -1.45 21.05 7.97
CA TYR A 24 -1.83 20.07 8.96
C TYR A 24 -0.77 18.97 9.02
N HIS A 25 -0.48 18.49 10.24
CA HIS A 25 0.35 17.32 10.42
C HIS A 25 -0.49 16.06 10.16
N ILE A 26 0.00 15.17 9.29
CA ILE A 26 -0.70 13.92 8.96
C ILE A 26 -0.96 13.05 10.21
N GLN A 27 -0.07 13.14 11.21
CA GLN A 27 -0.22 12.44 12.49
C GLN A 27 -1.49 12.87 13.25
N ASP A 28 -1.85 14.15 13.18
CA ASP A 28 -3.05 14.67 13.82
C ASP A 28 -4.31 14.19 13.07
N ARG A 29 -4.22 14.07 11.74
CA ARG A 29 -5.29 13.54 10.90
C ARG A 29 -5.53 12.04 11.10
N ILE A 30 -4.49 11.27 11.42
CA ILE A 30 -4.62 9.83 11.69
C ILE A 30 -5.25 9.57 13.08
N LYS A 31 -5.03 10.46 14.06
CA LYS A 31 -5.50 10.28 15.44
C LYS A 31 -6.86 10.89 15.74
N THR A 32 -7.37 11.75 14.87
CA THR A 32 -8.62 12.47 15.11
C THR A 32 -9.84 11.63 14.73
N ASP A 33 -10.88 11.68 15.56
CA ASP A 33 -12.16 11.01 15.29
C ASP A 33 -13.09 11.83 14.36
N CYS A 34 -12.59 12.94 13.79
CA CYS A 34 -13.40 13.79 12.91
C CYS A 34 -13.70 13.15 11.53
N PHE A 35 -13.11 11.98 11.24
CA PHE A 35 -13.41 11.14 10.07
C PHE A 35 -14.17 9.86 10.46
N SER A 36 -15.16 9.95 11.36
CA SER A 36 -15.94 8.83 11.89
C SER A 36 -17.11 8.37 11.01
N GLN A 37 -17.23 8.89 9.79
CA GLN A 37 -18.31 8.55 8.87
C GLN A 37 -18.19 7.10 8.41
N ASN A 38 -19.24 6.30 8.62
CA ASN A 38 -19.28 4.94 8.09
C ASN A 38 -19.72 4.96 6.62
N LEU A 39 -18.76 5.01 5.71
CA LEU A 39 -18.97 5.08 4.27
C LEU A 39 -18.73 3.74 3.57
N VAL A 40 -18.72 2.63 4.32
CA VAL A 40 -18.45 1.29 3.79
C VAL A 40 -19.57 0.32 4.12
N THR A 41 -19.79 -0.66 3.24
CA THR A 41 -20.68 -1.78 3.50
C THR A 41 -19.83 -2.99 3.90
N GLU A 42 -20.03 -3.52 5.10
CA GLU A 42 -19.33 -4.71 5.57
C GLU A 42 -20.09 -5.98 5.17
N LEU A 43 -19.42 -6.95 4.56
CA LEU A 43 -20.00 -8.23 4.11
C LEU A 43 -19.10 -9.41 4.49
N LYS A 44 -19.71 -10.60 4.57
CA LYS A 44 -18.94 -11.85 4.51
C LYS A 44 -18.59 -12.17 3.06
N GLY A 45 -17.46 -12.81 2.83
CA GLY A 45 -17.04 -13.15 1.46
C GLY A 45 -18.05 -14.04 0.72
N SER A 46 -18.74 -14.94 1.44
CA SER A 46 -19.80 -15.79 0.87
C SER A 46 -21.00 -15.01 0.31
N ASP A 47 -21.24 -13.82 0.86
CA ASP A 47 -22.42 -13.02 0.55
C ASP A 47 -22.15 -12.10 -0.65
N PHE A 48 -20.88 -11.89 -1.01
CA PHE A 48 -20.47 -11.06 -2.14
C PHE A 48 -20.27 -11.87 -3.41
N ASN A 49 -21.29 -11.90 -4.25
CA ASN A 49 -21.33 -12.63 -5.51
C ASN A 49 -22.07 -11.83 -6.60
N LEU A 50 -22.14 -12.36 -7.82
CA LEU A 50 -22.76 -11.65 -8.94
C LEU A 50 -24.25 -11.31 -8.69
N ALA A 51 -24.99 -12.19 -8.00
CA ALA A 51 -26.39 -11.92 -7.67
C ALA A 51 -26.52 -10.76 -6.68
N TYR A 52 -25.62 -10.65 -5.71
CA TYR A 52 -25.52 -9.48 -4.83
C TYR A 52 -25.26 -8.21 -5.64
N ILE A 53 -24.24 -8.19 -6.50
CA ILE A 53 -23.86 -7.02 -7.30
C ILE A 53 -24.98 -6.60 -8.24
N GLN A 54 -25.66 -7.54 -8.91
CA GLN A 54 -26.78 -7.24 -9.80
C GLN A 54 -27.98 -6.63 -9.06
N LYS A 55 -28.22 -7.06 -7.81
CA LYS A 55 -29.34 -6.60 -7.00
C LYS A 55 -29.07 -5.27 -6.31
N HIS A 56 -27.84 -5.05 -5.84
CA HIS A 56 -27.48 -3.94 -4.96
C HIS A 56 -26.56 -2.91 -5.62
N GLY A 57 -25.96 -3.22 -6.77
CA GLY A 57 -24.91 -2.40 -7.39
C GLY A 57 -23.55 -2.60 -6.73
N PHE A 58 -22.61 -1.73 -7.10
CA PHE A 58 -21.26 -1.66 -6.52
C PHE A 58 -20.78 -0.20 -6.53
N ASP A 59 -21.54 0.67 -5.84
CA ASP A 59 -21.38 2.12 -5.77
C ASP A 59 -20.73 2.61 -4.46
N VAL A 60 -20.76 1.77 -3.42
CA VAL A 60 -20.12 2.02 -2.11
C VAL A 60 -19.00 1.00 -1.88
N PRO A 61 -17.85 1.39 -1.28
CA PRO A 61 -16.79 0.46 -0.95
C PRO A 61 -17.28 -0.67 -0.04
N VAL A 62 -16.89 -1.90 -0.37
CA VAL A 62 -17.22 -3.10 0.41
C VAL A 62 -16.01 -3.49 1.24
N LEU A 63 -16.22 -3.69 2.55
CA LEU A 63 -15.20 -4.12 3.50
C LEU A 63 -15.39 -5.59 3.87
N PHE A 64 -14.32 -6.36 3.76
CA PHE A 64 -14.24 -7.74 4.25
C PHE A 64 -13.23 -7.81 5.39
N ARG A 65 -13.66 -8.27 6.58
CA ARG A 65 -12.76 -8.45 7.74
C ARG A 65 -11.94 -9.74 7.65
N ASP A 66 -12.50 -10.75 6.99
CA ASP A 66 -11.86 -12.03 6.72
C ASP A 66 -11.94 -12.35 5.21
N LYS A 67 -10.99 -13.15 4.73
CA LYS A 67 -10.90 -13.57 3.33
C LYS A 67 -11.77 -14.79 3.00
N GLU A 68 -12.32 -15.46 4.01
CA GLU A 68 -13.18 -16.64 3.85
C GLU A 68 -14.37 -16.34 2.92
N GLY A 69 -14.64 -17.27 2.00
CA GLY A 69 -15.70 -17.14 1.00
C GLY A 69 -15.35 -16.27 -0.21
N LEU A 70 -14.25 -15.50 -0.20
CA LEU A 70 -13.87 -14.65 -1.36
C LEU A 70 -13.23 -15.41 -2.52
N GLY A 71 -12.71 -16.62 -2.27
CA GLY A 71 -11.79 -17.29 -3.20
C GLY A 71 -10.40 -16.65 -3.30
N LEU A 72 -10.15 -15.59 -2.53
CA LEU A 72 -8.86 -14.89 -2.45
C LEU A 72 -7.78 -15.82 -1.88
N LYS A 73 -6.73 -16.03 -2.66
CA LYS A 73 -5.51 -16.73 -2.21
C LYS A 73 -4.37 -15.73 -2.15
N VAL A 74 -3.74 -15.63 -0.99
CA VAL A 74 -2.51 -14.85 -0.77
C VAL A 74 -1.51 -15.66 0.05
N PRO A 75 -0.20 -15.37 -0.05
CA PRO A 75 0.80 -15.99 0.80
C PRO A 75 0.49 -15.83 2.29
N GLY A 76 0.92 -16.82 3.09
CA GLY A 76 0.74 -16.77 4.54
C GLY A 76 1.58 -15.68 5.23
N PRO A 77 1.38 -15.47 6.54
CA PRO A 77 1.94 -14.34 7.31
C PRO A 77 3.48 -14.31 7.39
N LYS A 78 4.16 -15.41 7.06
CA LYS A 78 5.64 -15.47 6.99
C LYS A 78 6.20 -14.98 5.64
N PHE A 79 5.33 -14.66 4.68
CA PHE A 79 5.76 -14.08 3.41
C PHE A 79 6.36 -12.70 3.63
N SER A 80 7.40 -12.35 2.88
CA SER A 80 8.21 -11.18 3.17
C SER A 80 8.89 -10.66 1.91
N ILE A 81 9.49 -9.47 2.00
CA ILE A 81 10.22 -8.84 0.89
C ILE A 81 11.37 -9.72 0.35
N ARG A 82 11.93 -10.62 1.18
CA ARG A 82 12.90 -11.62 0.72
C ARG A 82 12.27 -12.58 -0.29
N HIS A 83 11.07 -13.07 0.00
CA HIS A 83 10.33 -13.94 -0.90
C HIS A 83 9.94 -13.22 -2.18
N VAL A 84 9.45 -11.97 -2.08
CA VAL A 84 9.18 -11.13 -3.27
C VAL A 84 10.40 -11.10 -4.18
N ARG A 85 11.59 -10.74 -3.66
CA ARG A 85 12.85 -10.74 -4.43
C ARG A 85 13.17 -12.10 -5.06
N MET A 86 12.91 -13.20 -4.35
CA MET A 86 13.15 -14.55 -4.87
C MET A 86 12.21 -14.89 -6.04
N TYR A 87 10.95 -14.48 -5.96
CA TYR A 87 9.93 -14.83 -6.96
C TYR A 87 9.94 -13.91 -8.20
N ILE A 88 10.16 -12.60 -8.02
CA ILE A 88 10.21 -11.64 -9.13
C ILE A 88 11.62 -11.52 -9.73
N GLY A 89 12.65 -11.90 -8.97
CA GLY A 89 14.05 -11.85 -9.39
C GLY A 89 14.78 -10.59 -8.95
N SER A 90 16.08 -10.73 -8.69
CA SER A 90 16.93 -9.65 -8.16
C SER A 90 17.24 -8.53 -9.15
N LYS A 91 17.08 -8.80 -10.45
CA LYS A 91 17.31 -7.85 -11.55
C LYS A 91 15.99 -7.19 -12.04
N TYR A 92 14.87 -7.46 -11.39
CA TYR A 92 13.59 -6.84 -11.76
C TYR A 92 13.67 -5.33 -11.48
N ASP A 93 13.30 -4.52 -12.47
CA ASP A 93 13.24 -3.06 -12.34
C ASP A 93 11.92 -2.64 -11.69
N LEU A 94 12.01 -2.12 -10.47
CA LEU A 94 10.87 -1.55 -9.75
C LEU A 94 10.70 -0.09 -10.11
N VAL A 95 9.45 0.31 -10.32
CA VAL A 95 9.05 1.71 -10.33
C VAL A 95 8.92 2.16 -8.88
N VAL A 96 9.86 2.98 -8.42
CA VAL A 96 9.96 3.47 -7.04
C VAL A 96 9.61 4.95 -6.98
N PHE A 97 8.68 5.31 -6.11
CA PHE A 97 8.35 6.69 -5.80
C PHE A 97 9.16 7.17 -4.60
N ASP A 98 9.90 8.27 -4.76
CA ASP A 98 10.55 8.97 -3.66
C ASP A 98 9.58 10.00 -3.09
N VAL A 99 9.07 9.71 -1.90
CA VAL A 99 8.09 10.54 -1.21
C VAL A 99 8.64 11.91 -0.88
N GLY A 100 9.95 12.05 -0.60
CA GLY A 100 10.56 13.32 -0.23
C GLY A 100 10.80 14.26 -1.41
N SER A 101 10.98 13.72 -2.62
CA SER A 101 11.17 14.52 -3.84
C SER A 101 9.95 14.57 -4.76
N GLY A 102 8.94 13.72 -4.54
CA GLY A 102 7.75 13.60 -5.38
C GLY A 102 8.07 13.03 -6.76
N ARG A 103 9.20 12.32 -6.91
CA ARG A 103 9.70 11.83 -8.20
C ARG A 103 9.71 10.31 -8.22
N THR A 104 9.42 9.78 -9.40
CA THR A 104 9.49 8.35 -9.68
C THR A 104 10.80 8.03 -10.41
N GLY A 105 11.42 6.90 -10.04
CA GLY A 105 12.59 6.36 -10.71
C GLY A 105 12.58 4.84 -10.76
N LEU A 106 13.52 4.26 -11.50
CA LEU A 106 13.72 2.81 -11.54
C LEU A 106 14.76 2.37 -10.51
N MET A 107 14.52 1.24 -9.86
CA MET A 107 15.47 0.61 -8.94
C MET A 107 15.39 -0.91 -9.06
N LEU A 108 16.54 -1.57 -9.11
CA LEU A 108 16.56 -3.03 -9.11
C LEU A 108 16.03 -3.59 -7.78
N MET A 109 15.25 -4.66 -7.84
CA MET A 109 14.70 -5.33 -6.65
C MET A 109 15.77 -5.71 -5.61
N ARG A 110 17.00 -6.02 -6.01
CA ARG A 110 18.10 -6.28 -5.07
C ARG A 110 18.51 -5.04 -4.27
N ASP A 111 18.44 -3.86 -4.88
CA ASP A 111 18.86 -2.61 -4.26
C ASP A 111 17.72 -2.05 -3.41
N PHE A 112 16.47 -2.19 -3.87
CA PHE A 112 15.30 -1.95 -3.03
C PHE A 112 15.26 -2.87 -1.81
N TYR A 113 15.59 -4.16 -1.97
CA TYR A 113 15.69 -5.09 -0.84
C TYR A 113 16.72 -4.64 0.21
N LYS A 114 17.89 -4.14 -0.24
CA LYS A 114 18.92 -3.58 0.68
C LYS A 114 18.37 -2.36 1.40
N TYR A 115 17.80 -1.40 0.66
CA TYR A 115 17.16 -0.21 1.21
C TYR A 115 16.07 -0.57 2.25
N TYR A 116 15.18 -1.50 1.90
CA TYR A 116 14.09 -1.93 2.79
C TYR A 116 14.62 -2.50 4.11
N LYS A 117 15.72 -3.27 4.04
CA LYS A 117 16.35 -3.92 5.20
C LYS A 117 17.24 -3.01 6.03
N ASP A 118 17.65 -1.85 5.52
CA ASP A 118 18.47 -0.89 6.23
C ASP A 118 17.67 -0.24 7.39
N PRO A 119 18.12 -0.32 8.65
CA PRO A 119 17.46 0.40 9.74
C PRO A 119 17.60 1.93 9.63
N ASN A 120 18.62 2.43 8.95
CA ASN A 120 18.96 3.85 8.84
C ASN A 120 18.63 4.38 7.44
N LYS A 121 17.34 4.43 7.10
CA LYS A 121 16.88 4.93 5.81
C LYS A 121 17.06 6.45 5.72
N ASP A 122 17.75 6.90 4.68
CA ASP A 122 17.98 8.30 4.34
C ASP A 122 16.83 8.92 3.52
N ARG A 123 16.05 8.07 2.84
CA ARG A 123 14.93 8.46 1.97
C ARG A 123 13.68 7.66 2.31
N LEU A 124 12.51 8.22 2.03
CA LEU A 124 11.23 7.52 2.12
C LEU A 124 10.80 7.08 0.71
N LEU A 125 10.96 5.79 0.43
CA LEU A 125 10.68 5.21 -0.88
C LEU A 125 9.48 4.27 -0.80
N ASP A 126 8.64 4.32 -1.82
CA ASP A 126 7.43 3.51 -1.94
C ASP A 126 7.36 2.78 -3.29
N VAL A 127 6.70 1.62 -3.30
CA VAL A 127 6.47 0.78 -4.49
C VAL A 127 5.01 0.37 -4.52
N LEU A 128 4.22 1.08 -5.31
CA LEU A 128 2.77 0.84 -5.44
C LEU A 128 2.40 0.10 -6.73
N SER A 129 3.25 0.15 -7.76
CA SER A 129 2.95 -0.32 -9.12
C SER A 129 3.70 -1.61 -9.50
N LEU A 130 3.94 -2.50 -8.54
CA LEU A 130 4.54 -3.80 -8.83
C LEU A 130 3.53 -4.72 -9.55
N GLU A 131 3.69 -4.84 -10.86
CA GLU A 131 3.00 -5.84 -11.70
C GLU A 131 3.82 -7.14 -11.72
N PHE A 132 3.22 -8.27 -11.34
CA PHE A 132 3.94 -9.53 -11.15
C PHE A 132 3.31 -10.76 -11.82
N SER A 133 2.28 -10.58 -12.65
CA SER A 133 1.60 -11.67 -13.37
C SER A 133 2.55 -12.44 -14.29
N HIS A 134 3.59 -11.77 -14.80
CA HIS A 134 4.64 -12.39 -15.62
C HIS A 134 5.82 -12.98 -14.81
N THR A 135 5.69 -13.10 -13.49
CA THR A 135 6.73 -13.66 -12.62
C THR A 135 6.28 -14.97 -11.98
N LYS A 136 7.21 -15.69 -11.32
CA LYS A 136 6.85 -16.88 -10.54
C LYS A 136 5.95 -16.58 -9.35
N MET A 137 5.85 -15.30 -8.94
CA MET A 137 4.99 -14.88 -7.84
C MET A 137 3.50 -15.01 -8.17
N ASN A 138 3.13 -14.93 -9.45
CA ASN A 138 1.74 -15.05 -9.91
C ASN A 138 1.06 -16.32 -9.38
N ASN A 139 1.79 -17.44 -9.36
CA ASN A 139 1.26 -18.74 -8.93
C ASN A 139 0.92 -18.83 -7.44
N LEU A 140 1.32 -17.84 -6.64
CA LEU A 140 1.06 -17.82 -5.19
C LEU A 140 -0.24 -17.13 -4.83
N MET A 141 -0.82 -16.36 -5.76
CA MET A 141 -1.96 -15.50 -5.52
C MET A 141 -3.10 -15.84 -6.47
N LEU A 142 -4.32 -15.67 -5.99
CA LEU A 142 -5.53 -15.69 -6.80
C LEU A 142 -6.37 -14.51 -6.35
N ALA A 143 -6.85 -13.72 -7.30
CA ALA A 143 -7.81 -12.66 -7.01
C ALA A 143 -9.13 -13.27 -6.46
N PRO A 144 -9.99 -12.48 -5.81
CA PRO A 144 -11.33 -12.95 -5.43
C PRO A 144 -12.09 -13.48 -6.66
N SER A 145 -12.89 -14.54 -6.46
CA SER A 145 -13.57 -15.24 -7.56
C SER A 145 -14.51 -14.33 -8.38
N VAL A 146 -15.06 -13.30 -7.76
CA VAL A 146 -16.04 -12.38 -8.38
C VAL A 146 -15.40 -11.41 -9.40
N VAL A 147 -14.07 -11.25 -9.37
CA VAL A 147 -13.31 -10.38 -10.28
C VAL A 147 -12.32 -11.15 -11.15
N SER A 148 -12.38 -12.49 -11.10
CA SER A 148 -11.50 -13.39 -11.86
C SER A 148 -12.13 -13.84 -13.17
#